data_AF-A0A6A3LGE3-F1
#
_entry.id   AF-A0A6A3LGE3-F1
#
_cell.length_a   1.000
_cell.length_b   1.000
_cell.length_c   1.000
_cell.angle_alpha   90.00
_cell.angle_beta   90.00
_cell.angle_gamma   90.00
#
_symmetry.space_group_name_H-M   'P 1'
#
loop_
_entity.id
_entity.type
_entity.pdbx_description
1 polymer ?
#
loop_
_entity_poly.entity_id
_entity_poly.type
_entity_poly.pdbx_seq_one_letter_code
_entity_poly.pdbx_strand_id
1 'polypeptide(L)'
;MLMPIRKGIAAHWSTKQVGALPTNRFNLFMGKNRLFHIMGYLHFSNNKSPQASIDRAWKIRPVLDVLQRTFARGYQTHPVISFDEATLPSRSRFNPMRQFNKDKPHKWGTKVFIAACAKTAYCLRFV
;
A
#
# COMPACT_ATOMS: atom_id res chain seq x y z
N MET A 1 7.14 13.41 11.89
CA MET A 1 7.84 12.24 11.34
C MET A 1 7.30 11.01 12.08
N LEU A 2 6.47 10.18 11.44
CA LEU A 2 6.00 8.93 12.06
C LEU A 2 7.23 8.06 12.32
N MET A 3 7.62 7.93 13.59
CA MET A 3 8.80 7.18 13.97
C MET A 3 8.61 5.73 13.50
N PRO A 4 9.43 5.20 12.58
CA PRO A 4 9.24 3.85 12.11
C PRO A 4 9.45 2.91 13.30
N ILE A 5 8.42 2.12 13.62
CA ILE A 5 8.50 1.14 14.68
C ILE A 5 9.50 0.06 14.23
N ARG A 6 10.76 0.24 14.65
CA ARG A 6 11.87 -0.68 14.35
C ARG A 6 11.61 -2.11 14.83
N LYS A 7 10.70 -2.26 15.80
CA LYS A 7 10.30 -3.53 16.42
C LYS A 7 9.21 -4.30 15.63
N GLY A 8 8.82 -3.81 14.45
CA GLY A 8 7.81 -4.43 13.60
C GLY A 8 6.36 -4.17 14.05
N ILE A 9 5.39 -4.59 13.23
CA ILE A 9 3.97 -4.26 13.44
C ILE A 9 3.44 -4.77 14.79
N ALA A 10 3.92 -5.92 15.26
CA ALA A 10 3.51 -6.50 16.54
C ALA A 10 3.74 -5.58 17.76
N ALA A 11 4.67 -4.64 17.68
CA ALA A 11 4.94 -3.71 18.77
C ALA A 11 3.81 -2.69 18.99
N HIS A 12 2.87 -2.53 18.04
CA HIS A 12 1.64 -1.76 18.25
C HIS A 12 0.72 -2.33 19.35
N TRP A 13 0.91 -3.59 19.76
CA TRP A 13 0.18 -4.19 20.89
C TRP A 13 0.97 -4.14 22.21
N SER A 14 2.12 -3.48 22.24
CA SER A 14 2.90 -3.33 23.47
C SER A 14 2.17 -2.43 24.47
N THR A 15 2.02 -2.93 25.70
CA THR A 15 1.45 -2.21 26.84
C THR A 15 2.50 -1.45 27.65
N LYS A 16 3.78 -1.50 27.23
CA LYS A 16 4.84 -0.72 27.88
C LYS A 16 4.46 0.76 27.86
N GLN A 17 4.86 1.50 28.88
CA GLN A 17 4.76 2.96 28.88
C GLN A 17 6.03 3.57 28.31
N VAL A 18 5.90 4.68 27.59
CA VAL A 18 7.02 5.52 27.17
C VAL A 18 6.76 6.90 27.75
N GLY A 19 7.48 7.23 28.82
CA GLY A 19 7.15 8.39 29.66
C GLY A 19 5.81 8.19 30.39
N ALA A 20 4.97 9.22 30.42
CA ALA A 20 3.69 9.21 31.12
C ALA A 20 2.51 8.63 30.31
N LEU A 21 2.73 8.20 29.06
CA LEU A 21 1.67 7.71 28.17
C LEU A 21 1.85 6.23 27.80
N PRO A 22 0.75 5.47 27.66
CA PRO A 22 0.81 4.14 27.06
C PRO A 22 1.26 4.25 25.60
N THR A 23 2.22 3.42 25.20
CA THR A 23 2.92 3.57 23.91
C THR A 23 1.99 3.39 22.71
N ASN A 24 0.98 2.51 22.80
CA ASN A 24 0.09 2.19 21.69
C ASN A 24 -1.32 1.82 22.17
N ARG A 25 -2.30 1.98 21.28
CA ARG A 25 -3.73 1.75 21.57
C ARG A 25 -4.41 0.72 20.67
N PHE A 26 -3.65 -0.07 19.89
CA PHE A 26 -4.25 -1.02 18.94
C PHE A 26 -5.09 -2.11 19.63
N ASN A 27 -4.74 -2.49 20.86
CA ASN A 27 -5.52 -3.41 21.69
C ASN A 27 -6.97 -2.93 21.92
N LEU A 28 -7.26 -1.63 21.83
CA LEU A 28 -8.62 -1.10 22.01
C LEU A 28 -9.54 -1.45 20.83
N PHE A 29 -8.98 -1.73 19.65
CA PHE A 29 -9.76 -1.96 18.43
C PHE A 29 -9.71 -3.41 17.95
N MET A 30 -8.54 -4.05 18.03
CA MET A 30 -8.36 -5.42 17.57
C MET A 30 -7.21 -6.10 18.30
N GLY A 31 -7.42 -7.32 18.79
CA GLY A 31 -6.36 -8.13 19.39
C GLY A 31 -5.28 -8.51 18.37
N LYS A 32 -4.02 -8.61 18.82
CA LYS A 32 -2.85 -8.89 17.97
C LYS A 32 -3.07 -10.09 17.06
N ASN A 33 -3.43 -11.23 17.66
CA ASN A 33 -3.58 -12.50 16.94
C ASN A 33 -4.71 -12.44 15.91
N ARG A 34 -5.79 -11.70 16.21
CA ARG A 34 -6.89 -11.49 15.27
C ARG A 34 -6.43 -10.73 14.03
N LEU A 35 -5.63 -9.67 14.19
CA LEU A 35 -5.09 -8.96 13.02
C LEU A 35 -4.21 -9.87 12.17
N PHE A 36 -3.26 -10.58 12.77
CA PHE A 36 -2.37 -11.48 12.02
C PHE A 36 -3.13 -12.60 11.32
N HIS A 37 -4.19 -13.13 11.94
CA HIS A 37 -5.08 -14.10 11.31
C HIS A 37 -5.76 -13.49 10.08
N ILE A 38 -6.39 -12.32 10.22
CA ILE A 38 -7.02 -11.63 9.07
C ILE A 38 -5.99 -11.34 7.97
N MET A 39 -4.83 -10.80 8.31
CA MET A 39 -3.76 -10.50 7.34
C MET A 39 -3.27 -11.74 6.59
N GLY A 40 -3.24 -12.90 7.24
CA GLY A 40 -2.81 -14.16 6.63
C GLY A 40 -3.79 -14.72 5.60
N TYR A 41 -5.08 -14.44 5.76
CA TYR A 41 -6.16 -14.96 4.90
C TYR A 41 -6.85 -13.88 4.05
N LEU A 42 -6.31 -12.65 4.03
CA LEU A 42 -6.89 -11.56 3.25
C LEU A 42 -6.65 -11.78 1.75
N HIS A 43 -7.72 -12.03 1.01
CA HIS A 43 -7.69 -12.26 -0.44
C HIS A 43 -8.77 -11.43 -1.14
N PHE A 44 -8.42 -10.86 -2.30
CA PHE A 44 -9.35 -10.04 -3.09
C PHE A 44 -9.78 -10.72 -4.40
N SER A 45 -9.02 -11.70 -4.89
CA SER A 45 -9.25 -12.33 -6.19
C SER A 45 -9.17 -13.85 -6.12
N ASN A 46 -9.90 -14.53 -7.01
CA ASN A 46 -9.85 -15.97 -7.16
C ASN A 46 -8.54 -16.40 -7.85
N ASN A 47 -7.72 -17.21 -7.17
CA ASN A 47 -6.46 -17.71 -7.71
C ASN A 47 -6.63 -18.77 -8.82
N LYS A 48 -7.81 -19.39 -8.95
CA LYS A 48 -8.11 -20.40 -9.99
C LYS A 48 -8.58 -19.78 -11.31
N SER A 49 -8.75 -18.46 -11.34
CA SER A 49 -9.16 -17.75 -12.55
C SER A 49 -8.05 -17.80 -13.61
N PRO A 50 -8.38 -18.01 -14.90
CA PRO A 50 -7.40 -17.96 -15.99
C PRO A 50 -6.63 -16.63 -16.04
N GLN A 51 -7.25 -15.53 -15.61
CA GLN A 51 -6.63 -14.21 -15.55
C GLN A 51 -5.46 -14.15 -14.56
N ALA A 52 -5.40 -15.06 -13.58
CA ALA A 52 -4.30 -15.12 -12.61
C ALA A 52 -2.94 -15.45 -13.25
N SER A 53 -2.92 -16.13 -14.40
CA SER A 53 -1.68 -16.43 -15.14
C SER A 53 -1.29 -15.31 -16.11
N ILE A 54 -2.23 -14.46 -16.48
CA ILE A 54 -2.04 -13.38 -17.47
C ILE A 54 -1.66 -12.07 -16.76
N ASP A 55 -2.41 -11.71 -15.73
CA ASP A 55 -2.27 -10.45 -15.02
C ASP A 55 -1.40 -10.59 -13.77
N ARG A 56 -0.20 -9.99 -13.80
CA ARG A 56 0.74 -9.99 -12.67
C ARG A 56 0.20 -9.29 -11.42
N ALA A 57 -0.79 -8.40 -11.56
CA ALA A 57 -1.45 -7.71 -10.46
C ALA A 57 -2.79 -8.36 -10.05
N TRP A 58 -3.15 -9.52 -10.60
CA TRP A 58 -4.48 -10.12 -10.46
C TRP A 58 -4.94 -10.20 -9.00
N LYS A 59 -4.05 -10.56 -8.08
CA LYS A 59 -4.36 -10.71 -6.64
C LYS A 59 -4.90 -9.44 -5.97
N ILE A 60 -4.61 -8.26 -6.52
CA ILE A 60 -5.07 -6.96 -6.01
C ILE A 60 -5.93 -6.20 -7.03
N ARG A 61 -6.17 -6.76 -8.21
CA ARG A 61 -6.89 -6.12 -9.31
C ARG A 61 -8.22 -5.51 -8.89
N PRO A 62 -9.10 -6.19 -8.12
CA PRO A 62 -10.37 -5.61 -7.68
C PRO A 62 -10.19 -4.34 -6.84
N VAL A 63 -9.14 -4.28 -6.00
CA VAL A 63 -8.82 -3.09 -5.21
C VAL A 63 -8.33 -1.96 -6.13
N LEU A 64 -7.45 -2.27 -7.09
CA LEU A 64 -6.96 -1.28 -8.05
C LEU A 64 -8.11 -0.70 -8.90
N ASP A 65 -9.05 -1.53 -9.34
CA ASP A 65 -10.18 -1.10 -10.17
C ASP A 65 -11.16 -0.21 -9.39
N VAL A 66 -11.34 -0.46 -8.08
CA VAL A 66 -12.11 0.43 -7.22
C VAL A 66 -11.38 1.76 -7.05
N LEU A 67 -10.07 1.74 -6.75
CA LEU A 67 -9.30 2.96 -6.56
C LEU A 67 -9.25 3.82 -7.83
N GLN A 68 -8.99 3.24 -9.00
CA GLN A 68 -8.97 3.99 -10.27
C GLN A 68 -10.33 4.63 -10.57
N ARG A 69 -11.44 3.91 -10.36
CA ARG A 69 -12.79 4.48 -10.56
C ARG A 69 -13.09 5.60 -9.57
N THR A 70 -12.75 5.42 -8.30
CA THR A 70 -13.04 6.39 -7.25
C THR A 70 -12.21 7.66 -7.41
N PHE A 71 -10.91 7.54 -7.70
CA PHE A 71 -10.03 8.70 -7.87
C PHE A 71 -10.41 9.54 -9.09
N ALA A 72 -10.74 8.90 -10.21
CA ALA A 72 -11.19 9.61 -11.40
C ALA A 72 -12.51 10.38 -11.20
N ARG A 73 -13.41 9.88 -10.34
CA ARG A 73 -14.71 10.51 -10.04
C ARG A 73 -14.64 11.55 -8.92
N GLY A 74 -13.68 11.40 -8.01
CA GLY A 74 -13.63 12.17 -6.77
C GLY A 74 -13.07 13.58 -6.90
N TYR A 75 -12.47 13.92 -8.04
CA TYR A 75 -11.82 15.21 -8.21
C TYR A 75 -11.74 15.64 -9.68
N GLN A 76 -12.20 16.85 -9.98
CA GLN A 76 -11.99 17.50 -11.26
C GLN A 76 -10.71 18.34 -11.20
N THR A 77 -9.76 18.08 -12.10
CA THR A 77 -8.44 18.68 -12.02
C THR A 77 -8.37 20.00 -12.74
N HIS A 78 -7.38 20.80 -12.33
CA HIS A 78 -6.91 21.88 -13.19
C HIS A 78 -6.25 21.30 -14.46
N PRO A 79 -6.06 22.10 -15.53
CA PRO A 79 -5.50 21.61 -16.79
C PRO A 79 -4.08 21.04 -16.70
N VAL A 80 -3.33 21.41 -15.65
CA VAL A 80 -1.94 21.00 -15.47
C VAL A 80 -1.86 19.71 -14.65
N ILE A 81 -1.42 18.65 -15.31
CA ILE A 81 -1.24 17.31 -14.74
C ILE A 81 0.26 17.02 -14.66
N SER A 82 0.71 16.54 -13.51
CA SER A 82 2.05 16.00 -13.30
C SER A 82 2.03 14.50 -13.50
N PHE A 83 2.98 13.97 -14.28
CA PHE A 83 3.15 12.54 -14.53
C PHE A 83 4.55 12.11 -14.11
N ASP A 84 4.65 11.16 -13.18
CA ASP A 84 5.94 10.69 -12.66
C ASP A 84 5.85 9.25 -12.12
N GLU A 85 7.00 8.69 -11.79
CA GLU A 85 7.19 7.35 -11.27
C GLU A 85 7.25 7.34 -9.73
N ALA A 86 6.39 6.52 -9.13
CA ALA A 86 6.48 6.16 -7.73
C ALA A 86 6.91 4.69 -7.56
N THR A 87 7.44 4.37 -6.38
CA THR A 87 7.84 3.00 -6.04
C THR A 87 7.16 2.59 -4.75
N LEU A 88 6.32 1.56 -4.82
CA LEU A 88 5.73 0.92 -3.65
C LEU A 88 6.76 -0.05 -3.05
N PRO A 89 7.35 0.25 -1.88
CA PRO A 89 8.48 -0.51 -1.36
C PRO A 89 8.05 -1.94 -1.03
N SER A 90 8.74 -2.92 -1.60
CA SER A 90 8.50 -4.33 -1.32
C SER A 90 9.73 -5.16 -1.63
N ARG A 91 10.20 -5.90 -0.63
CA ARG A 91 11.31 -6.88 -0.78
C ARG A 91 10.82 -8.30 -1.00
N SER A 92 9.51 -8.54 -0.93
CA SER A 92 8.93 -9.89 -1.03
C SER A 92 9.28 -10.54 -2.37
N ARG A 93 9.73 -11.80 -2.34
CA ARG A 93 9.95 -12.61 -3.54
C ARG A 93 8.64 -13.02 -4.21
N PHE A 94 7.54 -13.00 -3.47
CA PHE A 94 6.20 -13.33 -3.98
C PHE A 94 5.53 -12.18 -4.74
N ASN A 95 6.16 -11.00 -4.79
CA ASN A 95 5.71 -9.90 -5.63
C ASN A 95 6.26 -10.08 -7.04
N PRO A 96 5.45 -10.52 -8.02
CA PRO A 96 5.94 -10.72 -9.37
C PRO A 96 6.37 -9.41 -10.02
N MET A 97 5.80 -8.25 -9.63
CA MET A 97 6.07 -6.93 -10.23
C MET A 97 7.27 -6.20 -9.60
N ARG A 98 8.02 -6.87 -8.72
CA ARG A 98 9.17 -6.27 -8.04
C ARG A 98 10.28 -5.90 -9.04
N GLN A 99 10.74 -4.66 -8.96
CA GLN A 99 11.85 -4.11 -9.73
C GLN A 99 12.92 -3.55 -8.78
N PHE A 100 14.15 -3.47 -9.27
CA PHE A 100 15.25 -2.79 -8.60
C PHE A 100 15.49 -1.43 -9.26
N ASN A 101 15.52 -0.36 -8.47
CA ASN A 101 15.90 0.97 -8.94
C ASN A 101 17.00 1.52 -8.01
N LYS A 102 18.21 1.70 -8.54
CA LYS A 102 19.39 2.09 -7.76
C LYS A 102 19.26 3.48 -7.14
N ASP A 103 18.56 4.38 -7.83
CA ASP A 103 18.53 5.81 -7.52
C ASP A 103 17.39 6.18 -6.56
N LYS A 104 16.46 5.25 -6.28
CA LYS A 104 15.37 5.48 -5.32
C LYS A 104 15.82 5.10 -3.88
N PRO A 105 15.34 5.82 -2.84
CA PRO A 105 15.67 5.51 -1.44
C PRO A 105 15.31 4.07 -1.04
N HIS A 106 14.17 3.58 -1.54
CA HIS A 106 13.77 2.19 -1.43
C HIS A 106 14.03 1.48 -2.75
N LYS A 107 15.19 0.83 -2.85
CA LYS A 107 15.67 0.24 -4.11
C LYS A 107 14.84 -0.92 -4.64
N TRP A 108 14.04 -1.59 -3.81
CA TRP A 108 13.24 -2.75 -4.20
C TRP A 108 11.75 -2.45 -4.00
N GLY A 109 10.95 -2.61 -5.05
CA GLY A 109 9.51 -2.38 -4.96
C GLY A 109 8.78 -2.55 -6.28
N THR A 110 7.46 -2.33 -6.27
CA THR A 110 6.68 -2.23 -7.49
C THR A 110 6.75 -0.80 -7.99
N LYS A 111 7.26 -0.60 -9.21
CA LYS A 111 7.22 0.68 -9.90
C LYS A 111 5.79 0.91 -10.41
N VAL A 112 5.26 2.10 -10.16
CA VAL A 112 3.95 2.55 -10.65
C VAL A 112 4.10 3.93 -11.26
N PHE A 113 3.39 4.19 -12.34
CA PHE A 113 3.29 5.53 -12.92
C PHE A 113 2.06 6.22 -12.35
N ILE A 114 2.18 7.48 -11.97
CA ILE A 114 1.09 8.24 -11.35
C ILE A 114 0.86 9.53 -12.14
N ALA A 115 -0.39 9.75 -12.52
CA ALA A 115 -0.88 11.03 -12.97
C ALA A 115 -1.56 11.75 -11.78
N ALA A 116 -1.06 12.92 -11.41
CA ALA A 116 -1.57 13.70 -10.30
C ALA A 116 -1.79 15.17 -10.68
N CYS A 117 -2.69 15.84 -9.97
CA CYS A 117 -2.88 17.29 -10.11
C CYS A 117 -1.62 18.02 -9.65
N ALA A 118 -1.02 18.85 -10.51
CA ALA A 118 0.21 19.57 -10.18
C ALA A 118 0.04 20.57 -9.00
N LYS A 119 -1.18 21.08 -8.79
CA LYS A 119 -1.49 22.07 -7.75
C LYS A 119 -1.83 21.47 -6.39
N THR A 120 -2.57 20.36 -6.37
CA THR A 120 -3.09 19.76 -5.12
C THR A 120 -2.46 18.43 -4.76
N ALA A 121 -1.57 17.90 -5.62
CA ALA A 121 -1.00 16.56 -5.52
C ALA A 121 -2.05 15.42 -5.49
N TYR A 122 -3.29 15.70 -5.89
CA TYR A 122 -4.34 14.69 -5.93
C TYR A 122 -4.02 13.62 -6.99
N CYS A 123 -3.99 12.35 -6.59
CA CYS A 123 -3.76 11.22 -7.49
C CYS A 123 -5.02 10.94 -8.32
N LEU A 124 -4.91 11.00 -9.64
CA LEU A 124 -6.02 10.81 -10.57
C LEU A 124 -6.06 9.40 -11.10
N ARG A 125 -4.89 8.92 -11.51
CA ARG A 125 -4.73 7.63 -12.15
C ARG A 125 -3.34 7.10 -11.86
N PHE A 126 -3.25 5.79 -11.77
CA PHE A 126 -1.99 5.09 -11.68
C PHE A 126 -2.02 3.83 -12.55
N VAL A 127 -0.85 3.44 -13.05
CA VAL A 127 -0.64 2.27 -13.91
C VAL A 127 0.54 1.45 -13.39
#